data_AF-A0A2M7JHR5-F1
#
_entry.id   AF-A0A2M7JHR5-F1
#
_cell.length_a   1.000
_cell.length_b   1.000
_cell.length_c   1.000
_cell.angle_alpha   90.00
_cell.angle_beta   90.00
_cell.angle_gamma   90.00
#
_symmetry.space_group_name_H-M   'P 1'
#
loop_
_entity.id
_entity.type
_entity.pdbx_description
1 polymer ?
#
loop_
_entity_poly.entity_id
_entity_poly.type
_entity_poly.pdbx_seq_one_letter_code
_entity_poly.pdbx_strand_id
1 'polypeptide(L)'
;MEALKEAGLDMVPHVVCGIYYGRIKGEKRALDMISRFRPVQVVIVALMPPSFSEQEKFISPSPLEVADVIADARIMMPDVRIALGCARKRGETAMELLALRAGINRMAIPSDEAIELAERLGLKAGYQRTCCSVSMDVASDNW
;
A
#
# COMPACT_ATOMS: atom_id res chain seq x y z
N MET A 1 -8.41 16.80 5.21
CA MET A 1 -7.27 16.34 6.05
C MET A 1 -6.92 17.35 7.12
N GLU A 2 -6.93 18.67 6.82
CA GLU A 2 -6.72 19.73 7.83
C GLU A 2 -7.59 19.59 9.08
N ALA A 3 -8.92 19.53 8.92
CA ALA A 3 -9.83 19.36 10.06
C ALA A 3 -9.57 18.10 10.91
N LEU A 4 -9.15 16.99 10.29
CA LEU A 4 -8.82 15.76 11.03
C LEU A 4 -7.52 15.91 11.83
N LYS A 5 -6.52 16.58 11.25
CA LYS A 5 -5.26 16.90 11.91
C LYS A 5 -5.47 17.87 13.08
N GLU A 6 -6.29 18.92 12.88
CA GLU A 6 -6.64 19.88 13.93
C GLU A 6 -7.40 19.23 15.08
N ALA A 7 -8.26 18.25 14.77
CA ALA A 7 -8.95 17.44 15.77
C ALA A 7 -8.05 16.39 16.47
N GLY A 8 -6.77 16.27 16.09
CA GLY A 8 -5.84 15.29 16.66
C GLY A 8 -6.17 13.84 16.31
N LEU A 9 -6.87 13.59 15.20
CA LEU A 9 -7.27 12.25 14.78
C LEU A 9 -6.21 11.60 13.88
N ASP A 10 -5.95 10.31 14.13
CA ASP A 10 -5.12 9.48 13.26
C ASP A 10 -5.73 9.40 11.85
N MET A 11 -4.85 9.54 10.85
CA MET A 11 -5.23 9.44 9.44
C MET A 11 -4.50 8.26 8.78
N VAL A 12 -5.26 7.44 8.06
CA VAL A 12 -4.76 6.31 7.26
C VAL A 12 -5.23 6.44 5.82
N PRO A 13 -4.75 7.46 5.06
CA PRO A 13 -5.14 7.66 3.67
C PRO A 13 -4.78 6.46 2.80
N HIS A 14 -5.64 6.18 1.82
CA HIS A 14 -5.45 5.14 0.83
C HIS A 14 -5.22 5.76 -0.55
N VAL A 15 -4.11 5.43 -1.19
CA VAL A 15 -3.82 5.83 -2.58
C VAL A 15 -4.11 4.63 -3.48
N VAL A 16 -5.02 4.84 -4.43
CA VAL A 16 -5.44 3.81 -5.40
C VAL A 16 -4.64 3.99 -6.67
N CYS A 17 -3.67 3.10 -6.90
CA CYS A 17 -2.91 3.05 -8.14
C CYS A 17 -3.82 2.67 -9.30
N GLY A 18 -3.76 3.46 -10.38
CA GLY A 18 -4.50 3.22 -11.60
C GLY A 18 -5.97 3.58 -11.53
N ILE A 19 -6.42 4.40 -10.58
CA ILE A 19 -7.84 4.81 -10.53
C ILE A 19 -8.30 5.47 -11.84
N TYR A 20 -7.38 6.09 -12.58
CA TYR A 20 -7.61 6.60 -13.92
C TYR A 20 -7.44 5.50 -14.98
N TYR A 21 -8.44 4.60 -15.07
CA TYR A 21 -8.52 3.55 -16.09
C TYR A 21 -7.31 2.61 -16.15
N GLY A 22 -6.65 2.39 -15.01
CA GLY A 22 -5.43 1.57 -14.91
C GLY A 22 -4.12 2.33 -15.01
N ARG A 23 -4.16 3.61 -15.39
CA ARG A 23 -2.95 4.39 -15.65
C ARG A 23 -2.54 5.19 -14.42
N ILE A 24 -1.24 5.16 -14.12
CA ILE A 24 -0.64 6.07 -13.14
C ILE A 24 -0.64 7.49 -13.72
N LYS A 25 -1.30 8.42 -13.04
CA LYS A 25 -1.47 9.82 -13.48
C LYS A 25 -1.49 10.83 -12.33
N GLY A 26 -2.14 10.49 -11.22
CA GLY A 26 -2.39 11.41 -10.10
C GLY A 26 -1.73 11.00 -8.78
N GLU A 27 -1.19 9.79 -8.71
CA GLU A 27 -0.72 9.11 -7.50
C GLU A 27 0.42 9.89 -6.85
N LYS A 28 1.42 10.32 -7.63
CA LYS A 28 2.52 11.14 -7.12
C LYS A 28 2.03 12.47 -6.52
N ARG A 29 1.04 13.11 -7.16
CA ARG A 29 0.41 14.33 -6.62
C ARG A 29 -0.39 14.05 -5.35
N ALA A 30 -1.07 12.91 -5.28
CA ALA A 30 -1.77 12.50 -4.08
C ALA A 30 -0.80 12.28 -2.91
N LEU A 31 0.36 11.63 -3.17
CA LEU A 31 1.43 11.46 -2.18
C LEU A 31 2.01 12.80 -1.71
N ASP A 32 2.25 13.75 -2.63
CA ASP A 32 2.69 15.11 -2.27
C ASP A 32 1.66 15.85 -1.39
N MET A 33 0.36 15.65 -1.65
CA MET A 33 -0.69 16.23 -0.80
C MET A 33 -0.70 15.57 0.60
N ILE A 34 -0.57 14.25 0.66
CA ILE A 34 -0.60 13.48 1.91
C ILE A 34 0.63 13.78 2.79
N SER A 35 1.83 13.89 2.21
CA SER A 35 3.09 14.05 2.94
C SER A 35 3.12 15.29 3.84
N ARG A 36 2.39 16.35 3.46
CA ARG A 36 2.24 17.60 4.23
C ARG A 36 1.53 17.41 5.57
N PHE A 37 0.80 16.31 5.74
CA PHE A 37 0.01 16.03 6.94
C PHE A 37 0.66 15.06 7.91
N ARG A 38 1.74 14.35 7.51
CA ARG A 38 2.43 13.31 8.31
C ARG A 38 1.44 12.29 8.91
N PRO A 39 0.70 11.54 8.08
CA PRO A 39 -0.21 10.51 8.59
C PRO A 39 0.57 9.43 9.34
N VAL A 40 -0.11 8.72 10.25
CA VAL A 40 0.48 7.58 10.96
C VAL A 40 0.75 6.38 10.03
N GLN A 41 0.00 6.28 8.94
CA GLN A 41 0.19 5.26 7.91
C GLN A 41 -0.37 5.71 6.57
N VAL A 42 0.27 5.31 5.47
CA VAL A 42 -0.33 5.38 4.11
C VAL A 42 -0.53 3.97 3.59
N VAL A 43 -1.69 3.73 2.98
CA VAL A 43 -2.00 2.44 2.34
C VAL A 43 -1.99 2.63 0.83
N ILE A 44 -1.20 1.84 0.14
CA ILE A 44 -1.20 1.75 -1.32
C ILE A 44 -2.03 0.53 -1.72
N VAL A 45 -2.99 0.72 -2.61
CA VAL A 45 -3.80 -0.34 -3.20
C VAL A 45 -3.74 -0.22 -4.72
N ALA A 46 -3.96 -1.32 -5.43
CA ALA A 46 -4.02 -1.33 -6.89
C ALA A 46 -5.47 -1.52 -7.35
N LEU A 47 -5.87 -0.78 -8.37
CA LEU A 47 -7.19 -0.93 -8.96
C LEU A 47 -7.47 -2.40 -9.30
N MET A 48 -8.56 -2.93 -8.77
CA MET A 48 -9.14 -4.18 -9.22
C MET A 48 -10.21 -3.83 -10.26
N PRO A 49 -10.07 -4.23 -11.53
CA PRO A 49 -11.04 -3.92 -12.56
C PRO A 49 -12.45 -4.38 -12.13
N PRO A 50 -13.49 -3.55 -12.32
CA PRO A 50 -14.87 -3.94 -12.03
C PRO A 50 -15.27 -5.14 -12.90
N SER A 51 -16.16 -5.99 -12.40
CA SER A 51 -16.57 -7.20 -13.11
C SER A 51 -17.62 -6.91 -14.21
N PHE A 52 -17.61 -7.76 -15.24
CA PHE A 52 -18.67 -8.02 -16.23
C PHE A 52 -18.88 -7.11 -17.46
N SER A 53 -18.73 -5.79 -17.42
CA SER A 53 -19.08 -4.98 -18.63
C SER A 53 -18.10 -3.88 -19.01
N GLU A 54 -17.21 -3.45 -18.12
CA GLU A 54 -16.29 -2.35 -18.40
C GLU A 54 -14.81 -2.77 -18.41
N GLN A 55 -14.51 -4.06 -18.21
CA GLN A 55 -13.13 -4.57 -18.12
C GLN A 55 -12.25 -4.14 -19.30
N GLU A 56 -12.79 -4.08 -20.52
CA GLU A 56 -12.05 -3.66 -21.72
C GLU A 56 -11.52 -2.22 -21.62
N LYS A 57 -12.13 -1.37 -20.78
CA LYS A 57 -11.72 0.01 -20.55
C LYS A 57 -10.65 0.16 -19.47
N PHE A 58 -10.40 -0.89 -18.69
CA PHE A 58 -9.51 -0.85 -17.54
C PHE A 58 -8.31 -1.75 -17.75
N ILE A 59 -7.12 -1.18 -17.59
CA ILE A 59 -5.88 -1.94 -17.48
C ILE A 59 -5.61 -2.14 -15.98
N SER A 60 -5.05 -3.28 -15.58
CA SER A 60 -4.53 -3.42 -14.23
C SER A 60 -3.14 -2.78 -14.16
N PRO A 61 -2.85 -1.92 -13.18
CA PRO A 61 -1.50 -1.40 -12.98
C PRO A 61 -0.49 -2.55 -12.85
N SER A 62 0.64 -2.42 -13.52
CA SER A 62 1.69 -3.43 -13.41
C SER A 62 2.32 -3.44 -12.02
N PRO A 63 2.89 -4.57 -11.58
CA PRO A 63 3.68 -4.65 -10.36
C PRO A 63 4.78 -3.57 -10.24
N LEU A 64 5.42 -3.23 -11.36
CA LEU A 64 6.49 -2.22 -11.38
C LEU A 64 5.94 -0.80 -11.18
N GLU A 65 4.85 -0.44 -11.85
CA GLU A 65 4.20 0.86 -11.66
C GLU A 65 3.74 1.06 -10.21
N VAL A 66 3.19 0.02 -9.58
CA VAL A 66 2.81 0.08 -8.15
C VAL A 66 4.05 0.22 -7.26
N ALA A 67 5.14 -0.49 -7.57
CA ALA A 67 6.39 -0.38 -6.83
C ALA A 67 7.02 1.02 -6.94
N ASP A 68 6.95 1.67 -8.11
CA ASP A 68 7.40 3.05 -8.30
C ASP A 68 6.62 4.04 -7.43
N VAL A 69 5.29 3.88 -7.35
CA VAL A 69 4.45 4.69 -6.45
C VAL A 69 4.80 4.45 -4.97
N ILE A 70 5.10 3.21 -4.58
CA ILE A 70 5.54 2.88 -3.22
C ILE A 70 6.90 3.51 -2.92
N ALA A 71 7.85 3.45 -3.85
CA ALA A 71 9.17 4.06 -3.71
C ALA A 71 9.05 5.59 -3.57
N ASP A 72 8.21 6.24 -4.39
CA ASP A 72 7.88 7.66 -4.24
C ASP A 72 7.33 7.95 -2.83
N ALA A 73 6.41 7.12 -2.33
CA ALA A 73 5.84 7.28 -0.99
C ALA A 73 6.91 7.15 0.11
N ARG A 74 7.81 6.17 0.02
CA ARG A 74 8.90 5.97 0.97
C ARG A 74 9.90 7.14 0.97
N ILE A 75 10.26 7.65 -0.21
CA ILE A 75 11.17 8.80 -0.34
C ILE A 75 10.54 10.06 0.26
N MET A 76 9.26 10.31 -0.01
CA MET A 76 8.54 11.50 0.48
C MET A 76 8.22 11.44 1.98
N MET A 77 8.08 10.23 2.54
CA MET A 77 7.61 10.01 3.91
C MET A 77 8.43 8.90 4.59
N PRO A 78 9.73 9.13 4.86
CA PRO A 78 10.66 8.10 5.32
C PRO A 78 10.27 7.48 6.66
N ASP A 79 9.62 8.24 7.55
CA ASP A 79 9.23 7.79 8.89
C ASP A 79 7.79 7.27 8.98
N VAL A 80 7.03 7.35 7.88
CA VAL A 80 5.63 6.91 7.86
C VAL A 80 5.56 5.41 7.57
N ARG A 81 4.62 4.72 8.22
CA ARG A 81 4.31 3.33 7.89
C ARG A 81 3.64 3.27 6.52
N ILE A 82 4.15 2.44 5.62
CA ILE A 82 3.61 2.27 4.27
C ILE A 82 3.14 0.84 4.14
N ALA A 83 1.86 0.67 3.82
CA ALA A 83 1.23 -0.63 3.69
C ALA A 83 0.84 -0.93 2.25
N LEU A 84 1.06 -2.16 1.79
CA LEU A 84 0.36 -2.69 0.61
C LEU A 84 -0.98 -3.29 1.07
N GLY A 85 -2.09 -2.65 0.70
CA GLY A 85 -3.45 -3.03 1.11
C GLY A 85 -4.03 -4.19 0.31
N CYS A 86 -5.15 -4.76 0.77
CA CYS A 86 -5.72 -6.00 0.23
C CYS A 86 -6.30 -5.87 -1.18
N ALA A 87 -6.77 -4.68 -1.57
CA ALA A 87 -7.30 -4.42 -2.90
C ALA A 87 -6.16 -4.38 -3.93
N ARG A 88 -5.97 -5.50 -4.62
CA ARG A 88 -5.03 -5.72 -5.73
C ARG A 88 -5.35 -7.05 -6.40
N LYS A 89 -4.82 -7.29 -7.59
CA LYS A 89 -4.92 -8.60 -8.25
C LYS A 89 -4.29 -9.69 -7.35
N ARG A 90 -5.06 -10.72 -7.00
CA ARG A 90 -4.61 -11.84 -6.15
C ARG A 90 -4.00 -12.96 -6.99
N GLY A 91 -3.09 -13.72 -6.39
CA GLY A 91 -2.38 -14.81 -7.06
C GLY A 91 -1.19 -14.36 -7.93
N GLU A 92 -0.89 -13.06 -7.96
CA GLU A 92 0.28 -12.50 -8.62
C GLU A 92 1.24 -11.94 -7.56
N THR A 93 2.24 -12.73 -7.18
CA THR A 93 3.14 -12.41 -6.05
C THR A 93 4.19 -11.35 -6.42
N ALA A 94 4.44 -11.12 -7.71
CA ALA A 94 5.40 -10.12 -8.19
C ALA A 94 5.18 -8.72 -7.59
N MET A 95 3.92 -8.30 -7.44
CA MET A 95 3.59 -7.00 -6.82
C MET A 95 3.99 -6.95 -5.34
N GLU A 96 3.80 -8.04 -4.61
CA GLU A 96 4.14 -8.15 -3.20
C GLU A 96 5.67 -8.12 -2.98
N LEU A 97 6.40 -8.86 -3.81
CA LEU A 97 7.87 -8.93 -3.76
C LEU A 97 8.50 -7.58 -4.11
N LEU A 98 8.00 -6.90 -5.15
CA LEU A 98 8.48 -5.58 -5.53
C LEU A 98 8.10 -4.52 -4.50
N ALA A 99 6.90 -4.60 -3.91
CA ALA A 99 6.49 -3.69 -2.84
C ALA A 99 7.41 -3.77 -1.62
N LEU A 100 7.81 -4.98 -1.20
CA LEU A 100 8.81 -5.18 -0.14
C LEU A 100 10.13 -4.47 -0.47
N ARG A 101 10.63 -4.66 -1.69
CA ARG A 101 11.88 -4.01 -2.15
C ARG A 101 11.74 -2.50 -2.28
N ALA A 102 10.55 -1.99 -2.60
CA ALA A 102 10.24 -0.57 -2.69
C ALA A 102 10.07 0.10 -1.32
N GLY A 103 10.05 -0.67 -0.23
CA GLY A 103 10.12 -0.14 1.13
C GLY A 103 8.79 -0.07 1.88
N ILE A 104 7.81 -0.92 1.55
CA ILE A 104 6.70 -1.14 2.49
C ILE A 104 7.22 -1.77 3.78
N ASN A 105 6.49 -1.53 4.87
CA ASN A 105 6.72 -2.18 6.16
C ASN A 105 5.43 -2.74 6.78
N ARG A 106 4.38 -2.87 5.97
CA ARG A 106 3.15 -3.60 6.30
C ARG A 106 2.54 -4.16 5.01
N MET A 107 1.95 -5.35 5.09
CA MET A 107 1.24 -5.95 3.96
C MET A 107 -0.04 -6.64 4.45
N ALA A 108 -1.14 -6.42 3.74
CA ALA A 108 -2.37 -7.16 3.98
C ALA A 108 -2.36 -8.46 3.19
N ILE A 109 -2.62 -9.57 3.90
CA ILE A 109 -2.76 -10.92 3.35
C ILE A 109 -1.58 -11.25 2.41
N PRO A 110 -0.34 -11.27 2.93
CA PRO A 110 0.85 -11.59 2.14
C PRO A 110 0.80 -13.04 1.65
N SER A 111 1.45 -13.30 0.52
CA SER A 111 1.81 -14.65 0.09
C SER A 111 2.96 -15.23 0.92
N ASP A 112 3.10 -16.55 0.90
CA ASP A 112 4.23 -17.23 1.54
C ASP A 112 5.56 -16.76 0.92
N GLU A 113 5.60 -16.54 -0.40
CA GLU A 113 6.81 -16.02 -1.06
C GLU A 113 7.21 -14.61 -0.58
N ALA A 114 6.23 -13.77 -0.23
CA ALA A 114 6.49 -12.45 0.34
C ALA A 114 7.06 -12.55 1.76
N ILE A 115 6.56 -13.49 2.57
CA ILE A 115 7.09 -13.76 3.91
C ILE A 115 8.53 -14.26 3.81
N GLU A 116 8.79 -15.27 2.97
CA GLU A 116 10.14 -15.81 2.75
C GLU A 116 11.13 -14.75 2.22
N LEU A 117 10.67 -13.86 1.34
CA LEU A 117 11.52 -12.75 0.89
C LEU A 117 11.82 -11.77 2.03
N ALA A 118 10.84 -11.42 2.86
CA ALA A 118 11.05 -10.53 4.00
C ALA A 118 12.10 -11.10 4.96
N GLU A 119 12.02 -12.39 5.28
CA GLU A 119 13.00 -13.08 6.12
C GLU A 119 14.41 -13.09 5.49
N ARG A 120 14.51 -13.37 4.19
CA ARG A 120 15.80 -13.29 3.46
C ARG A 120 16.40 -11.88 3.43
N LEU A 121 15.58 -10.85 3.55
CA LEU A 121 16.02 -9.45 3.67
C LEU A 121 16.36 -9.07 5.13
N GLY A 122 16.27 -10.00 6.08
CA GLY A 122 16.54 -9.76 7.50
C GLY A 122 15.40 -9.05 8.24
N LEU A 123 14.19 -9.03 7.68
CA LEU A 123 13.01 -8.45 8.31
C LEU A 123 12.33 -9.47 9.22
N LYS A 124 11.79 -9.00 10.35
CA LYS A 124 10.93 -9.81 11.22
C LYS A 124 9.46 -9.58 10.85
N ALA A 125 8.76 -10.63 10.47
CA ALA A 125 7.31 -10.58 10.25
C ALA A 125 6.56 -10.59 11.60
N GLY A 126 5.68 -9.62 11.79
CA GLY A 126 4.69 -9.59 12.87
C GLY A 126 3.29 -9.67 12.29
N TYR A 127 2.41 -10.41 12.95
CA TYR A 127 1.08 -10.73 12.44
C TYR A 127 -0.01 -10.05 13.26
N GLN A 128 -1.00 -9.49 12.56
CA GLN A 128 -2.16 -8.84 13.19
C GLN A 128 -3.43 -9.15 12.41
N ARG A 129 -4.48 -9.54 13.14
CA ARG A 129 -5.82 -9.83 12.59
C ARG A 129 -6.68 -8.56 12.55
N THR A 130 -6.19 -7.54 11.86
CA THR A 130 -6.82 -6.22 11.74
C THR A 130 -6.94 -5.78 10.28
N CYS A 131 -7.85 -4.85 10.00
CA CYS A 131 -7.93 -4.20 8.69
C CYS A 131 -6.69 -3.33 8.44
N CYS A 132 -6.30 -3.15 7.17
CA CYS A 132 -5.23 -2.22 6.79
C CYS A 132 -5.48 -0.78 7.24
N SER A 133 -6.71 -0.40 7.57
CA SER A 133 -7.04 0.95 8.08
C SER A 133 -6.79 1.15 9.58
N VAL A 134 -6.48 0.09 10.34
CA VAL A 134 -6.22 0.21 11.79
C VAL A 134 -4.78 0.68 11.99
N SER A 135 -4.57 1.85 12.60
CA SER A 135 -3.24 2.44 12.84
C SER A 135 -2.47 1.80 13.98
N MET A 136 -3.17 1.21 14.95
CA MET A 136 -2.57 0.56 16.13
C MET A 136 -1.69 -0.62 15.73
N ASP A 137 -0.52 -0.71 16.36
CA ASP A 137 0.36 -1.87 16.22
C ASP A 137 0.03 -2.89 17.32
N VAL A 138 -0.65 -3.96 16.91
CA VAL A 138 -1.03 -5.08 17.78
C VAL A 138 -0.41 -6.38 17.27
N ALA A 139 0.69 -6.27 16.53
CA ALA A 139 1.35 -7.41 15.93
C ALA A 139 1.90 -8.38 16.99
N SER A 140 1.74 -9.68 16.73
CA SER A 140 2.35 -10.76 17.50
C SER A 140 3.13 -11.69 16.58
N ASP A 141 4.05 -12.46 17.15
CA ASP A 141 4.86 -13.41 16.38
C ASP A 141 4.03 -14.61 15.84
N ASN A 142 2.80 -14.77 16.30
CA ASN A 142 1.87 -15.84 15.91
C ASN A 142 0.76 -15.33 14.97
N TRP A 143 0.41 -16.15 13.97
CA TRP A 143 -0.76 -15.93 13.09
C TRP A 143 -2.09 -16.24 13.80
#